data_AF-A0A6G9MC25-F1
#
_entry.id   AF-A0A6G9MC25-F1
#
_cell.length_a   1.000
_cell.length_b   1.000
_cell.length_c   1.000
_cell.angle_alpha   90.00
_cell.angle_beta   90.00
_cell.angle_gamma   90.00
#
_symmetry.space_group_name_H-M   'P 1'
#
loop_
_entity.id
_entity.type
_entity.pdbx_description
1 polymer ?
#
loop_
_entity_poly.entity_id
_entity_poly.type
_entity_poly.pdbx_seq_one_letter_code
_entity_poly.pdbx_strand_id
1 'polypeptide(L)'
;TIKPKLGLSARNYGRVVYEALKGGLDFVKDDENVNSQAFMRWRDRYLFCMEAVNKAESMTGEIKGHYLNVTAATMEDMHERASFAKELGSVIVMVDLTVGYTAIQSMAKWCRANGLLLHLHRAGHGTYTRQKTHGVSFRVIAKWMRLAGVDHLHAGTVVGKLEG
;
A
#
# COMPACT_ATOMS: atom_id res chain seq x y z
N THR A 1 0.88 -0.19 9.53
CA THR A 1 2.15 -0.41 8.79
C THR A 1 2.99 -1.39 9.56
N ILE A 2 3.47 -2.46 8.92
CA ILE A 2 4.33 -3.45 9.57
C ILE A 2 5.69 -2.86 9.92
N LYS A 3 6.28 -3.32 11.03
CA LYS A 3 7.59 -2.87 11.54
C LYS A 3 8.49 -4.07 11.92
N PRO A 4 9.82 -3.94 11.88
CA PRO A 4 10.60 -2.77 11.44
C PRO A 4 10.37 -2.44 9.96
N LYS A 5 10.73 -1.23 9.56
CA LYS A 5 10.47 -0.70 8.20
C LYS A 5 11.02 -1.64 7.11
N LEU A 6 12.22 -2.17 7.30
CA LEU A 6 12.88 -3.13 6.41
C LEU A 6 13.52 -4.25 7.25
N GLY A 7 13.85 -5.37 6.59
CA GLY A 7 14.67 -6.44 7.16
C GLY A 7 13.91 -7.65 7.69
N LEU A 8 12.57 -7.64 7.71
CA LEU A 8 11.79 -8.85 7.98
C LEU A 8 11.82 -9.81 6.79
N SER A 9 11.91 -11.11 7.08
CA SER A 9 11.65 -12.17 6.11
C SER A 9 10.15 -12.27 5.81
N ALA A 10 9.79 -12.85 4.66
CA ALA A 10 8.39 -13.01 4.23
C ALA A 10 7.52 -13.73 5.27
N ARG A 11 8.04 -14.82 5.86
CA ARG A 11 7.35 -15.60 6.89
C ARG A 11 7.08 -14.77 8.16
N ASN A 12 8.09 -14.03 8.62
CA ASN A 12 7.93 -13.17 9.79
C ASN A 12 6.99 -11.99 9.49
N TYR A 13 6.99 -11.48 8.25
CA TYR A 13 6.04 -10.47 7.81
C TYR A 13 4.61 -10.96 7.94
N GLY A 14 4.29 -12.14 7.37
CA GLY A 14 2.97 -12.76 7.49
C GLY A 14 2.57 -13.03 8.95
N ARG A 15 3.52 -13.40 9.81
CA ARG A 15 3.25 -13.57 11.25
C ARG A 15 2.77 -12.27 11.90
N VAL A 16 3.41 -11.13 11.61
CA VAL A 16 2.99 -9.82 12.16
C VAL A 16 1.63 -9.41 11.58
N VAL A 17 1.41 -9.64 10.28
CA VAL A 17 0.12 -9.40 9.62
C VAL A 17 -1.01 -10.15 10.34
N TYR A 18 -0.83 -11.45 10.57
CA TYR A 18 -1.84 -12.29 11.23
C TYR A 18 -2.17 -11.80 12.64
N GLU A 19 -1.16 -11.59 13.48
CA GLU A 19 -1.38 -11.19 14.88
C GLU A 19 -2.05 -9.82 14.98
N ALA A 20 -1.70 -8.89 14.09
CA ALA A 20 -2.29 -7.56 14.07
C ALA A 20 -3.76 -7.57 13.61
N LEU A 21 -4.09 -8.33 12.57
CA LEU A 21 -5.45 -8.44 12.04
C LEU A 21 -6.37 -9.21 13.00
N LYS A 22 -5.90 -10.35 13.53
CA LYS A 22 -6.61 -11.11 14.56
C LYS A 22 -6.80 -10.27 15.84
N GLY A 23 -5.84 -9.41 16.15
CA GLY A 23 -5.90 -8.48 17.29
C GLY A 23 -6.93 -7.37 17.15
N GLY A 24 -7.63 -7.27 16.00
CA GLY A 24 -8.76 -6.36 15.80
C GLY A 24 -8.52 -5.26 14.77
N LEU A 25 -7.38 -5.22 14.08
CA LEU A 25 -7.21 -4.30 12.95
C LEU A 25 -7.98 -4.82 11.72
N ASP A 26 -8.69 -3.93 11.01
CA ASP A 26 -9.28 -4.25 9.70
C ASP A 26 -8.19 -4.48 8.66
N PHE A 27 -7.20 -3.59 8.69
CA PHE A 27 -6.11 -3.56 7.73
C PHE A 27 -4.77 -3.35 8.38
N VAL A 28 -3.78 -4.03 7.81
CA VAL A 28 -2.37 -3.68 7.92
C VAL A 28 -1.84 -3.32 6.54
N LYS A 29 -0.59 -2.84 6.47
CA LYS A 29 -0.01 -2.39 5.20
C LYS A 29 1.48 -2.60 5.15
N ASP A 30 1.96 -2.85 3.95
CA ASP A 30 3.37 -2.73 3.64
C ASP A 30 3.86 -1.32 3.98
N ASP A 31 5.14 -1.21 4.33
CA ASP A 31 5.80 0.09 4.43
C ASP A 31 6.17 0.59 3.02
N GLU A 32 6.25 1.90 2.78
CA GLU A 32 6.40 2.44 1.41
C GLU A 32 7.71 2.08 0.73
N ASN A 33 8.70 1.61 1.49
CA ASN A 33 9.96 1.13 0.92
C ASN A 33 10.07 -0.41 0.94
N VAL A 34 9.02 -1.14 1.31
CA VAL A 34 8.95 -2.60 1.18
C VAL A 34 8.40 -2.93 -0.20
N ASN A 35 9.30 -3.27 -1.12
CA ASN A 35 8.97 -3.60 -2.51
C ASN A 35 9.37 -5.05 -2.79
N SER A 36 10.61 -5.25 -3.26
CA SER A 36 11.24 -6.57 -3.40
C SER A 36 12.72 -6.43 -3.17
N GLN A 37 13.19 -6.84 -2.00
CA GLN A 37 14.59 -6.71 -1.60
C GLN A 37 15.22 -8.09 -1.37
N ALA A 38 16.55 -8.14 -1.26
CA ALA A 38 17.28 -9.39 -1.05
C ALA A 38 16.79 -10.16 0.20
N PHE A 39 16.40 -9.45 1.26
CA PHE A 39 15.89 -10.05 2.50
C PHE A 39 14.44 -10.55 2.40
N MET A 40 13.68 -10.11 1.39
CA MET A 40 12.27 -10.48 1.20
C MET A 40 11.82 -10.16 -0.22
N ARG A 41 11.73 -11.20 -1.06
CA ARG A 41 11.14 -11.10 -2.40
C ARG A 41 9.62 -10.93 -2.28
N TRP A 42 9.05 -10.14 -3.19
CA TRP A 42 7.65 -9.73 -3.10
C TRP A 42 6.67 -10.91 -3.17
N ARG A 43 6.95 -11.92 -4.01
CA ARG A 43 6.06 -13.07 -4.21
C ARG A 43 5.87 -13.87 -2.92
N ASP A 44 6.96 -14.18 -2.23
CA ASP A 44 6.91 -14.88 -0.93
C ASP A 44 6.13 -14.05 0.10
N ARG A 45 6.37 -12.73 0.15
CA ARG A 45 5.64 -11.84 1.06
C ARG A 45 4.14 -11.93 0.81
N TYR A 46 3.71 -11.86 -0.46
CA TYR A 46 2.29 -11.88 -0.81
C TYR A 46 1.63 -13.17 -0.36
N LEU A 47 2.26 -14.32 -0.60
CA LEU A 47 1.76 -15.63 -0.17
C LEU A 47 1.59 -15.70 1.35
N PHE A 48 2.63 -15.37 2.13
CA PHE A 48 2.55 -15.41 3.59
C PHE A 48 1.56 -14.37 4.16
N CYS A 49 1.42 -13.20 3.53
CA CYS A 49 0.45 -12.19 3.96
C CYS A 49 -0.98 -12.64 3.67
N MET A 50 -1.26 -13.23 2.51
CA MET A 50 -2.60 -13.69 2.17
C MET A 50 -3.02 -14.92 2.98
N GLU A 51 -2.09 -15.84 3.28
CA GLU A 51 -2.33 -16.89 4.27
C GLU A 51 -2.73 -16.29 5.63
N ALA A 52 -1.99 -15.26 6.09
CA ALA A 52 -2.25 -14.58 7.34
C ALA A 52 -3.59 -13.83 7.36
N VAL A 53 -3.96 -13.16 6.27
CA VAL A 53 -5.26 -12.48 6.10
C VAL A 53 -6.39 -13.50 6.20
N ASN A 54 -6.37 -14.54 5.36
CA ASN A 54 -7.43 -15.57 5.33
C ASN A 54 -7.58 -16.27 6.69
N LYS A 55 -6.46 -16.51 7.39
CA LYS A 55 -6.49 -17.07 8.74
C LYS A 55 -7.06 -16.09 9.77
N ALA A 56 -6.81 -14.79 9.66
CA ALA A 56 -7.40 -13.80 10.54
C ALA A 56 -8.91 -13.66 10.30
N GLU A 57 -9.35 -13.67 9.03
CA GLU A 57 -10.76 -13.67 8.66
C GLU A 57 -11.49 -14.88 9.25
N SER A 58 -10.95 -16.10 9.07
CA SER A 58 -11.60 -17.31 9.60
C SER A 58 -11.68 -17.33 11.13
N MET A 59 -10.73 -16.69 11.82
CA MET A 59 -10.71 -16.61 13.28
C MET A 59 -11.64 -15.52 13.85
N THR A 60 -11.94 -14.48 13.07
CA THR A 60 -12.70 -13.31 13.55
C THR A 60 -14.11 -13.23 12.98
N GLY A 61 -14.37 -13.84 11.81
CA GLY A 61 -15.62 -13.69 11.07
C GLY A 61 -15.77 -12.32 10.39
N GLU A 62 -14.71 -11.52 10.36
CA GLU A 62 -14.69 -10.19 9.76
C GLU A 62 -13.85 -10.19 8.48
N ILE A 63 -14.18 -9.29 7.54
CA ILE A 63 -13.34 -9.04 6.36
C ILE A 63 -12.05 -8.36 6.81
N LYS A 64 -10.90 -8.90 6.40
CA LYS A 64 -9.57 -8.37 6.74
C LYS A 64 -8.76 -8.10 5.47
N GLY A 65 -7.69 -7.33 5.58
CA GLY A 65 -6.78 -7.15 4.45
C GLY A 65 -5.41 -6.64 4.80
N HIS A 66 -4.52 -6.71 3.82
CA HIS A 66 -3.18 -6.17 3.93
C HIS A 66 -2.85 -5.41 2.65
N TYR A 67 -2.42 -4.16 2.75
CA TYR A 67 -2.10 -3.38 1.55
C TYR A 67 -0.78 -3.88 0.97
N LEU A 68 -0.87 -4.79 0.01
CA LEU A 68 0.27 -5.34 -0.71
C LEU A 68 0.87 -4.24 -1.60
N ASN A 69 2.12 -3.87 -1.34
CA ASN A 69 2.77 -2.81 -2.11
C ASN A 69 3.21 -3.34 -3.48
N VAL A 70 2.57 -2.82 -4.54
CA VAL A 70 2.83 -3.18 -5.93
C VAL A 70 3.82 -2.22 -6.59
N THR A 71 4.29 -1.17 -5.90
CA THR A 71 5.33 -0.25 -6.39
C THR A 71 6.55 -1.02 -6.92
N ALA A 72 6.90 -0.75 -8.18
CA ALA A 72 8.04 -1.35 -8.86
C ALA A 72 8.71 -0.33 -9.79
N ALA A 73 9.79 -0.75 -10.45
CA ALA A 73 10.58 0.13 -11.33
C ALA A 73 9.90 0.38 -12.68
N THR A 74 9.11 -0.57 -13.16
CA THR A 74 8.45 -0.54 -14.47
C THR A 74 6.94 -0.78 -14.30
N MET A 75 6.15 -0.36 -15.30
CA MET A 75 4.70 -0.62 -15.28
C MET A 75 4.38 -2.10 -15.41
N GLU A 76 5.20 -2.83 -16.15
CA GLU A 76 5.11 -4.27 -16.36
C GLU A 76 5.21 -5.01 -15.03
N ASP A 77 6.23 -4.69 -14.21
CA ASP A 77 6.41 -5.26 -12.89
C ASP A 77 5.26 -4.89 -11.94
N MET A 78 4.75 -3.66 -12.01
CA MET A 78 3.61 -3.21 -11.20
C MET A 78 2.34 -4.00 -11.54
N HIS A 79 2.09 -4.22 -12.84
CA HIS A 79 0.95 -5.02 -13.30
C HIS A 79 1.11 -6.50 -12.96
N GLU A 80 2.32 -7.07 -13.05
CA GLU A 80 2.59 -8.44 -12.62
C GLU A 80 2.23 -8.63 -11.14
N ARG A 81 2.71 -7.72 -10.28
CA ARG A 81 2.43 -7.79 -8.84
C ARG A 81 0.95 -7.61 -8.53
N ALA A 82 0.30 -6.63 -9.14
CA ALA A 82 -1.13 -6.39 -8.93
C ALA A 82 -1.99 -7.58 -9.40
N SER A 83 -1.63 -8.18 -10.53
CA SER A 83 -2.31 -9.37 -11.05
C SER A 83 -2.14 -10.56 -10.11
N PHE A 84 -0.93 -10.78 -9.59
CA PHE A 84 -0.70 -11.83 -8.60
C PHE A 84 -1.45 -11.57 -7.28
N ALA A 85 -1.49 -10.31 -6.80
CA ALA A 85 -2.28 -9.96 -5.61
C ALA A 85 -3.77 -10.26 -5.80
N LYS A 86 -4.31 -9.98 -6.98
CA LYS A 86 -5.69 -10.33 -7.36
C LYS A 86 -5.91 -11.84 -7.39
N GLU A 87 -5.01 -12.59 -8.02
CA GLU A 87 -5.10 -14.07 -8.11
C GLU A 87 -5.12 -14.71 -6.72
N LEU A 88 -4.42 -14.13 -5.75
CA LEU A 88 -4.43 -14.57 -4.35
C LEU A 88 -5.69 -14.14 -3.57
N GLY A 89 -6.57 -13.34 -4.18
CA GLY A 89 -7.80 -12.85 -3.55
C GLY A 89 -7.63 -11.61 -2.67
N SER A 90 -6.55 -10.83 -2.83
CA SER A 90 -6.41 -9.58 -2.08
C SER A 90 -7.49 -8.57 -2.47
N VAL A 91 -8.11 -7.96 -1.47
CA VAL A 91 -9.12 -6.89 -1.64
C VAL A 91 -8.50 -5.52 -1.92
N ILE A 92 -7.19 -5.36 -1.65
CA ILE A 92 -6.50 -4.07 -1.65
C ILE A 92 -5.02 -4.20 -2.02
N VAL A 93 -4.53 -3.22 -2.78
CA VAL A 93 -3.10 -3.02 -3.06
C VAL A 93 -2.71 -1.58 -2.72
N MET A 94 -1.40 -1.32 -2.60
CA MET A 94 -0.89 0.03 -2.48
C MET A 94 0.18 0.37 -3.51
N VAL A 95 0.25 1.67 -3.84
CA VAL A 95 1.30 2.29 -4.65
C VAL A 95 1.86 3.52 -3.94
N ASP A 96 3.08 3.88 -4.28
CA ASP A 96 3.77 5.05 -3.75
C ASP A 96 3.75 6.19 -4.77
N LEU A 97 3.53 7.42 -4.32
CA LEU A 97 3.47 8.62 -5.16
C LEU A 97 4.71 8.81 -6.04
N THR A 98 5.85 8.27 -5.63
CA THR A 98 7.11 8.27 -6.38
C THR A 98 7.05 7.52 -7.72
N VAL A 99 6.05 6.66 -7.95
CA VAL A 99 5.83 6.03 -9.28
C VAL A 99 5.34 7.01 -10.34
N GLY A 100 4.88 8.21 -9.93
CA GLY A 100 4.45 9.26 -10.83
C GLY A 100 3.01 9.13 -11.32
N TYR A 101 2.47 10.23 -11.87
CA TYR A 101 1.04 10.36 -12.17
C TYR A 101 0.57 9.40 -13.26
N THR A 102 1.36 9.17 -14.30
CA THR A 102 1.02 8.23 -15.38
C THR A 102 0.80 6.82 -14.83
N ALA A 103 1.71 6.33 -13.99
CA ALA A 103 1.59 5.01 -13.38
C ALA A 103 0.38 4.93 -12.44
N ILE A 104 0.15 5.98 -11.63
CA ILE A 104 -1.00 6.03 -10.72
C ILE A 104 -2.33 5.98 -11.48
N GLN A 105 -2.47 6.73 -12.57
CA GLN A 105 -3.69 6.69 -13.40
C GLN A 105 -3.89 5.31 -14.04
N SER A 106 -2.83 4.70 -14.56
CA SER A 106 -2.87 3.34 -15.10
C SER A 106 -3.31 2.32 -14.05
N MET A 107 -2.73 2.39 -12.83
CA MET A 107 -3.09 1.49 -11.74
C MET A 107 -4.51 1.74 -11.22
N ALA A 108 -4.97 2.99 -11.13
CA ALA A 108 -6.33 3.31 -10.74
C ALA A 108 -7.36 2.77 -11.75
N LYS A 109 -7.08 2.91 -13.05
CA LYS A 109 -7.91 2.31 -14.11
C LYS A 109 -7.91 0.78 -14.00
N TRP A 110 -6.74 0.18 -13.79
CA TRP A 110 -6.61 -1.27 -13.67
C TRP A 110 -7.35 -1.81 -12.45
N CYS A 111 -7.19 -1.20 -11.27
CA CYS A 111 -7.85 -1.62 -10.04
C CYS A 111 -9.37 -1.56 -10.16
N ARG A 112 -9.90 -0.49 -10.76
CA ARG A 112 -11.34 -0.35 -11.06
C ARG A 112 -11.87 -1.47 -11.96
N ALA A 113 -11.12 -1.84 -13.00
CA ALA A 113 -11.50 -2.92 -13.91
C ALA A 113 -11.38 -4.31 -13.27
N ASN A 114 -10.61 -4.46 -12.19
CA ASN A 114 -10.30 -5.74 -11.55
C ASN A 114 -10.93 -5.92 -10.17
N GLY A 115 -11.63 -4.91 -9.64
CA GLY A 115 -12.31 -4.98 -8.35
C GLY A 115 -11.38 -4.91 -7.14
N LEU A 116 -10.23 -4.22 -7.24
CA LEU A 116 -9.35 -3.97 -6.10
C LEU A 116 -9.45 -2.53 -5.62
N LEU A 117 -9.30 -2.34 -4.31
CA LEU A 117 -9.03 -1.04 -3.72
C LEU A 117 -7.58 -0.62 -3.98
N LEU A 118 -7.37 0.66 -4.26
CA LEU A 118 -6.06 1.26 -4.49
C LEU A 118 -5.72 2.29 -3.40
N HIS A 119 -4.77 1.93 -2.53
CA HIS A 119 -4.20 2.83 -1.54
C HIS A 119 -2.98 3.58 -2.08
N LEU A 120 -2.96 4.91 -1.96
CA LEU A 120 -1.81 5.74 -2.32
C LEU A 120 -1.04 6.21 -1.09
N HIS A 121 0.20 5.75 -0.95
CA HIS A 121 1.15 6.34 -0.03
C HIS A 121 1.80 7.58 -0.66
N ARG A 122 1.81 8.70 0.06
CA ARG A 122 2.29 10.00 -0.46
C ARG A 122 3.81 10.16 -0.43
N ALA A 123 4.59 9.09 -0.62
CA ALA A 123 6.05 9.14 -0.53
C ALA A 123 6.63 10.28 -1.39
N GLY A 124 7.56 11.05 -0.82
CA GLY A 124 8.19 12.17 -1.51
C GLY A 124 7.41 13.49 -1.50
N HIS A 125 6.12 13.54 -1.11
CA HIS A 125 5.34 14.78 -1.18
C HIS A 125 5.98 15.96 -0.41
N GLY A 126 6.60 15.68 0.74
CA GLY A 126 7.20 16.70 1.60
C GLY A 126 8.34 17.50 0.94
N THR A 127 8.88 17.04 -0.20
CA THR A 127 9.92 17.78 -0.93
C THR A 127 9.39 19.05 -1.59
N TYR A 128 8.09 19.09 -1.92
CA TYR A 128 7.46 20.25 -2.59
C TYR A 128 6.15 20.71 -1.95
N THR A 129 5.63 20.02 -0.92
CA THR A 129 4.40 20.46 -0.23
C THR A 129 4.62 21.08 1.15
N ARG A 130 5.88 21.21 1.60
CA ARG A 130 6.22 21.62 2.97
C ARG A 130 6.32 23.13 3.16
N GLN A 131 7.08 23.80 2.31
CA GLN A 131 7.41 25.20 2.50
C GLN A 131 6.23 26.10 2.10
N LYS A 132 5.90 27.09 2.92
CA LYS A 132 4.79 28.02 2.64
C LYS A 132 5.08 28.92 1.42
N THR A 133 6.35 29.24 1.19
CA THR A 133 6.78 30.23 0.21
C THR A 133 7.05 29.66 -1.19
N HIS A 134 7.18 28.34 -1.33
CA HIS A 134 7.51 27.72 -2.61
C HIS A 134 7.04 26.25 -2.68
N GLY A 135 6.57 25.83 -3.86
CA GLY A 135 6.13 24.47 -4.13
C GLY A 135 4.64 24.38 -4.46
N VAL A 136 4.02 23.25 -4.12
CA VAL A 136 2.61 22.95 -4.39
C VAL A 136 1.94 22.56 -3.09
N SER A 137 0.87 23.24 -2.70
CA SER A 137 0.13 22.87 -1.50
C SER A 137 -0.44 21.46 -1.61
N PHE A 138 -0.34 20.63 -0.56
CA PHE A 138 -0.82 19.24 -0.59
C PHE A 138 -2.31 19.11 -0.93
N ARG A 139 -3.13 20.13 -0.62
CA ARG A 139 -4.54 20.22 -1.04
C ARG A 139 -4.73 20.15 -2.56
N VAL A 140 -3.77 20.63 -3.35
CA VAL A 140 -3.80 20.50 -4.82
C VAL A 140 -3.50 19.06 -5.22
N ILE A 141 -2.49 18.44 -4.62
CA ILE A 141 -2.15 17.01 -4.83
C ILE A 141 -3.34 16.12 -4.48
N ALA A 142 -4.03 16.37 -3.36
CA ALA A 142 -5.22 15.63 -2.97
C ALA A 142 -6.34 15.70 -4.02
N LYS A 143 -6.57 16.86 -4.64
CA LYS A 143 -7.52 16.99 -5.75
C LYS A 143 -7.09 16.18 -6.96
N TRP A 144 -5.82 16.27 -7.35
CA TRP A 144 -5.29 15.52 -8.49
C TRP A 144 -5.38 14.01 -8.28
N MET A 145 -5.06 13.52 -7.08
CA MET A 145 -5.11 12.09 -6.78
C MET A 145 -6.55 11.58 -6.71
N ARG A 146 -7.50 12.40 -6.22
CA ARG A 146 -8.93 12.11 -6.31
C ARG A 146 -9.40 12.00 -7.77
N LEU A 147 -8.94 12.89 -8.65
CA LEU A 147 -9.24 12.83 -10.09
C LEU A 147 -8.55 11.64 -10.78
N ALA A 148 -7.32 11.31 -10.38
CA ALA A 148 -6.61 10.13 -10.87
C ALA A 148 -7.33 8.82 -10.47
N GLY A 149 -8.09 8.86 -9.38
CA GLY A 149 -9.03 7.81 -8.99
C GLY A 149 -8.47 6.78 -8.01
N VAL A 150 -7.58 7.19 -7.11
CA VAL A 150 -7.15 6.38 -5.95
C VAL A 150 -8.23 6.38 -4.87
N ASP A 151 -8.36 5.29 -4.12
CA ASP A 151 -9.41 5.14 -3.10
C ASP A 151 -8.97 5.69 -1.74
N HIS A 152 -7.71 5.48 -1.37
CA HIS A 152 -7.11 6.05 -0.16
C HIS A 152 -5.91 6.95 -0.50
N LEU A 153 -5.74 8.03 0.28
CA LEU A 153 -4.57 8.89 0.25
C LEU A 153 -4.23 9.32 1.69
N HIS A 154 -2.98 9.17 2.10
CA HIS A 154 -2.51 9.71 3.37
C HIS A 154 -2.70 11.24 3.42
N ALA A 155 -3.39 11.77 4.42
CA ALA A 155 -3.74 13.20 4.48
C ALA A 155 -3.11 13.98 5.66
N GLY A 156 -2.42 13.32 6.59
CA GLY A 156 -1.93 13.94 7.82
C GLY A 156 -2.88 13.64 8.99
N THR A 157 -2.40 13.85 10.22
CA THR A 157 -3.13 13.45 11.44
C THR A 157 -3.25 14.56 12.47
N VAL A 158 -2.73 15.76 12.19
CA VAL A 158 -2.64 16.92 13.10
C VAL A 158 -1.75 16.69 14.32
N VAL A 159 -2.00 15.63 15.10
CA VAL A 159 -1.31 15.30 16.37
C VAL A 159 -0.22 14.24 16.23
N GLY A 160 0.07 13.80 15.00
CA GLY A 160 1.06 12.76 14.76
C GLY A 160 2.48 13.30 14.67
N LYS A 161 3.42 12.39 14.37
CA LYS A 161 4.84 12.74 14.19
C LYS A 161 5.10 13.65 12.97
N LEU A 162 4.22 13.62 11.97
CA LEU A 162 4.37 14.38 10.73
C LEU A 162 3.55 15.67 10.82
N GLU A 163 3.99 16.69 10.08
CA GLU A 163 3.25 17.94 9.94
C GLU A 163 1.81 17.70 9.45
N GLY A 164 0.85 18.46 10.01
CA GLY A 164 -0.58 18.38 9.75
C GLY A 164 -1.20 19.76 9.59
#